data_AF-A0A3B0W7K1-F1
#
_entry.id   AF-A0A3B0W7K1-F1
#
_cell.length_a   1.000
_cell.length_b   1.000
_cell.length_c   1.000
_cell.angle_alpha   90.00
_cell.angle_beta   90.00
_cell.angle_gamma   90.00
#
_symmetry.space_group_name_H-M   'P 1'
#
loop_
_entity.id
_entity.type
_entity.pdbx_description
1 polymer ?
#
loop_
_entity_poly.entity_id
_entity_poly.type
_entity_poly.pdbx_seq_one_letter_code
_entity_poly.pdbx_strand_id
1 'polypeptide(L)'
;KAIAELEKLSLSSEEKEAVEKIKGVALEYVKNISLAAKLVKEGKTPAEIDHSVKINDSPAFQGFKVIEGRIDRLEAADSAIMQKNINSLSLAIIISFVSIVIIVLAFGLMLQRTTKRLLQVEKFTKFIGQGDFTAQIDINSNDEVGSMAKNLNAAVGSLNMMFSKNISTADGLASASSQQAASLENTASALEEINSMTRRNASNVTEANNLTKEVEKAVNKAHGSMDNITNSMGEIIESSQETSKIIKTIDEIAFQTNLLALNAAVEAARAGEAGAGFAVVAEEVRNLAMRSAEAARNTSTIIEGTISKVHEGAELVNSANEDFKIVRNNVTKVTGFINEIDHASREQAIGIEELNKAVLEMESVTQQNAASADDLASSMSMFKVSEEMSALAKNDKGDIPELPAI
;
A
#
# COMPACT_ATOMS: atom_id res chain seq x y z
N LYS A 1 11.09 -73.04 99.10
CA LYS A 1 11.01 -72.90 97.62
C LYS A 1 10.86 -71.44 97.20
N ALA A 2 9.82 -70.71 97.65
CA ALA A 2 9.64 -69.28 97.34
C ALA A 2 10.84 -68.39 97.70
N ILE A 3 11.45 -68.58 98.86
CA ILE A 3 12.66 -67.84 99.29
C ILE A 3 13.82 -68.03 98.30
N ALA A 4 14.00 -69.24 97.74
CA ALA A 4 15.06 -69.54 96.78
C ALA A 4 14.79 -68.93 95.39
N GLU A 5 13.55 -68.55 95.07
CA GLU A 5 13.24 -67.79 93.85
C GLU A 5 13.47 -66.29 94.05
N LEU A 6 13.19 -65.76 95.25
CA LEU A 6 13.52 -64.39 95.61
C LEU A 6 15.04 -64.12 95.57
N GLU A 7 15.86 -65.05 96.08
CA GLU A 7 17.34 -64.95 96.06
C GLU A 7 17.94 -64.93 94.64
N LYS A 8 17.20 -65.38 93.60
CA LYS A 8 17.66 -65.31 92.20
C LYS A 8 17.47 -63.94 91.56
N LEU A 9 16.71 -63.04 92.19
CA LEU A 9 16.50 -61.69 91.70
C LEU A 9 17.66 -60.77 92.11
N SER A 10 17.92 -59.74 91.31
CA SER A 10 18.80 -58.64 91.72
C SER A 10 18.13 -57.86 92.86
N LEU A 11 18.41 -58.25 94.09
CA LEU A 11 17.91 -57.62 95.33
C LEU A 11 18.88 -56.54 95.81
N SER A 12 18.35 -55.41 96.28
CA SER A 12 19.13 -54.40 97.00
C SER A 12 19.68 -54.95 98.32
N SER A 13 20.66 -54.27 98.93
CA SER A 13 21.22 -54.70 100.22
C SER A 13 20.13 -54.83 101.30
N GLU A 14 19.16 -53.92 101.32
CA GLU A 14 18.03 -53.90 102.26
C GLU A 14 17.04 -55.04 101.98
N GLU A 15 16.77 -55.33 100.70
CA GLU A 15 15.88 -56.42 100.29
C GLU A 15 16.49 -57.80 100.56
N LYS A 16 17.82 -57.95 100.40
CA LYS A 16 18.52 -59.18 100.79
C LYS A 16 18.42 -59.44 102.29
N GLU A 17 18.59 -58.40 103.10
CA GLU A 17 18.45 -58.49 104.55
C GLU A 17 17.00 -58.88 104.94
N ALA A 18 16.01 -58.34 104.24
CA ALA A 18 14.60 -58.70 104.41
C ALA A 18 14.32 -60.18 104.08
N VAL A 19 14.88 -60.72 102.98
CA VAL A 19 14.76 -62.14 102.63
C VAL A 19 15.43 -63.04 103.66
N GLU A 20 16.60 -62.66 104.19
CA GLU A 20 17.28 -63.39 105.28
C GLU A 20 16.46 -63.37 106.58
N LYS A 21 15.83 -62.24 106.94
CA LYS A 21 14.92 -62.16 108.10
C LYS A 21 13.71 -63.08 107.94
N ILE A 22 13.09 -63.13 106.76
CA ILE A 22 11.98 -64.07 106.47
C ILE A 22 12.45 -65.53 106.56
N LYS A 23 13.64 -65.83 106.03
CA LYS A 23 14.25 -67.16 106.05
C LYS A 23 14.61 -67.62 107.46
N GLY A 24 15.16 -66.73 108.28
CA GLY A 24 15.49 -67.02 109.68
C GLY A 24 14.27 -67.44 110.49
N VAL A 25 13.17 -66.68 110.40
CA VAL A 25 11.90 -67.01 111.07
C VAL A 25 11.30 -68.30 110.51
N ALA A 26 11.33 -68.51 109.19
CA ALA A 26 10.83 -69.74 108.57
C ALA A 26 11.61 -70.99 109.06
N LEU A 27 12.93 -70.87 109.27
CA LEU A 27 13.75 -71.95 109.84
C LEU A 27 13.42 -72.20 111.32
N GLU A 28 13.13 -71.15 112.09
CA GLU A 28 12.66 -71.28 113.48
C GLU A 28 11.35 -72.05 113.57
N TYR A 29 10.39 -71.78 112.67
CA TYR A 29 9.14 -72.55 112.56
C TYR A 29 9.41 -74.03 112.29
N VAL A 30 10.29 -74.35 111.34
CA VAL A 30 10.65 -75.74 111.04
C VAL A 30 11.30 -76.42 112.26
N LYS A 31 12.19 -75.71 112.97
CA LYS A 31 12.84 -76.23 114.18
C LYS A 31 11.84 -76.44 115.31
N ASN A 32 10.94 -75.50 115.54
CA ASN A 32 9.92 -75.61 116.58
C ASN A 32 8.86 -76.66 116.26
N ILE A 33 8.54 -76.92 115.00
CA ILE A 33 7.72 -78.08 114.61
C ILE A 33 8.38 -79.39 115.07
N SER A 34 9.71 -79.52 114.91
CA SER A 34 10.45 -80.69 115.39
C SER A 34 10.54 -80.76 116.93
N LEU A 35 10.61 -79.61 117.61
CA LEU A 35 10.62 -79.51 119.07
C LEU A 35 9.25 -79.82 119.68
N ALA A 36 8.17 -79.29 119.10
CA ALA A 36 6.79 -79.63 119.45
C ALA A 36 6.54 -81.13 119.31
N ALA A 37 6.96 -81.73 118.20
CA ALA A 37 6.84 -83.19 117.99
C ALA A 37 7.58 -84.01 119.06
N LYS A 38 8.67 -83.46 119.63
CA LYS A 38 9.44 -84.09 120.71
C LYS A 38 8.76 -83.93 122.08
N LEU A 39 8.28 -82.73 122.40
CA LEU A 39 7.56 -82.42 123.64
C LEU A 39 6.22 -83.18 123.74
N VAL A 40 5.54 -83.42 122.61
CA VAL A 40 4.35 -84.29 122.54
C VAL A 40 4.68 -85.75 122.95
N LYS A 41 5.86 -86.27 122.58
CA LYS A 41 6.31 -87.63 122.96
C LYS A 41 6.72 -87.74 124.43
N GLU A 42 7.09 -86.63 125.07
CA GLU A 42 7.50 -86.57 126.49
C GLU A 42 6.30 -86.40 127.45
N GLY A 43 5.06 -86.45 126.93
CA GLY A 43 3.84 -86.40 127.75
C GLY A 43 3.49 -85.00 128.28
N LYS A 44 4.15 -83.95 127.75
CA LYS A 44 3.88 -82.54 128.09
C LYS A 44 2.47 -82.12 127.64
N THR A 45 1.84 -81.23 128.39
CA THR A 45 0.51 -80.70 128.05
C THR A 45 0.56 -79.73 126.86
N PRO A 46 -0.54 -79.55 126.09
CA PRO A 46 -0.58 -78.59 124.97
C PRO A 46 -0.17 -77.16 125.33
N ALA A 47 -0.48 -76.72 126.56
CA ALA A 47 -0.10 -75.40 127.06
C ALA A 47 1.43 -75.28 127.28
N GLU A 48 2.09 -76.35 127.72
CA GLU A 48 3.56 -76.38 127.86
C GLU A 48 4.26 -76.42 126.50
N ILE A 49 3.66 -77.11 125.51
CA ILE A 49 4.17 -77.15 124.15
C ILE A 49 4.07 -75.76 123.53
N ASP A 50 2.89 -75.11 123.56
CA ASP A 50 2.67 -73.78 122.99
C ASP A 50 3.62 -72.72 123.58
N HIS A 51 3.85 -72.76 124.90
CA HIS A 51 4.83 -71.86 125.53
C HIS A 51 6.27 -72.11 125.06
N SER A 52 6.62 -73.36 124.74
CA SER A 52 7.97 -73.76 124.31
C SER A 52 8.24 -73.53 122.83
N VAL A 53 7.21 -73.37 122.00
CA VAL A 53 7.34 -73.23 120.54
C VAL A 53 6.88 -71.88 119.98
N LYS A 54 6.56 -70.92 120.85
CA LYS A 54 6.22 -69.55 120.44
C LYS A 54 7.38 -68.86 119.72
N ILE A 55 7.12 -68.37 118.50
CA ILE A 55 8.11 -67.67 117.66
C ILE A 55 7.74 -66.18 117.56
N ASN A 56 8.74 -65.33 117.40
CA ASN A 56 8.55 -63.92 117.10
C ASN A 56 8.49 -63.71 115.58
N ASP A 57 7.29 -63.50 115.04
CA ASP A 57 7.07 -63.32 113.60
C ASP A 57 7.48 -61.93 113.07
N SER A 58 7.78 -60.99 113.97
CA SER A 58 8.04 -59.58 113.63
C SER A 58 9.14 -59.38 112.58
N PRO A 59 10.29 -60.10 112.62
CA PRO A 59 11.32 -59.96 111.59
C PRO A 59 10.86 -60.39 110.19
N ALA A 60 10.05 -61.45 110.09
CA ALA A 60 9.51 -61.89 108.81
C ALA A 60 8.49 -60.89 108.28
N PHE A 61 7.63 -60.35 109.14
CA PHE A 61 6.65 -59.34 108.76
C PHE A 61 7.32 -58.06 108.26
N GLN A 62 8.38 -57.60 108.94
CA GLN A 62 9.21 -56.48 108.48
C GLN A 62 9.87 -56.79 107.14
N GLY A 63 10.39 -58.01 106.97
CA GLY A 63 10.95 -58.45 105.69
C GLY A 63 9.91 -58.46 104.56
N PHE A 64 8.70 -58.94 104.81
CA PHE A 64 7.61 -58.92 103.83
C PHE A 64 7.25 -57.50 103.43
N LYS A 65 7.19 -56.56 104.37
CA LYS A 65 6.90 -55.15 104.09
C LYS A 65 7.94 -54.48 103.18
N VAL A 66 9.23 -54.86 103.31
CA VAL A 66 10.29 -54.38 102.42
C VAL A 66 10.12 -54.93 101.01
N ILE A 67 9.75 -56.21 100.88
CA ILE A 67 9.49 -56.85 99.58
C ILE A 67 8.20 -56.31 98.94
N GLU A 68 7.16 -56.06 99.72
CA GLU A 68 5.93 -55.38 99.30
C GLU A 68 6.24 -53.98 98.76
N GLY A 69 7.04 -53.19 99.48
CA GLY A 69 7.50 -51.89 99.00
C GLY A 69 8.40 -51.93 97.75
N ARG A 70 9.02 -53.08 97.42
CA ARG A 70 9.68 -53.28 96.12
C ARG A 70 8.66 -53.50 95.01
N ILE A 71 7.63 -54.30 95.26
CA ILE A 71 6.53 -54.55 94.30
C ILE A 71 5.86 -53.21 93.98
N ASP A 72 5.52 -52.41 94.98
CA ASP A 72 4.93 -51.08 94.79
C ASP A 72 5.83 -50.14 93.97
N ARG A 73 7.14 -50.15 94.22
CA ARG A 73 8.11 -49.34 93.45
C ARG A 73 8.23 -49.78 92.00
N LEU A 74 8.17 -51.09 91.73
CA LEU A 74 8.20 -51.63 90.37
C LEU A 74 6.91 -51.31 89.61
N GLU A 75 5.75 -51.46 90.25
CA GLU A 75 4.45 -51.05 89.67
C GLU A 75 4.39 -49.54 89.40
N ALA A 76 4.89 -48.72 90.33
CA ALA A 76 4.99 -47.27 90.14
C ALA A 76 5.95 -46.90 88.99
N ALA A 77 7.10 -47.58 88.87
CA ALA A 77 8.04 -47.33 87.78
C ALA A 77 7.45 -47.74 86.41
N ASP A 78 6.77 -48.88 86.34
CA ASP A 78 6.13 -49.36 85.11
C ASP A 78 4.99 -48.43 84.68
N SER A 79 4.18 -47.95 85.64
CA SER A 79 3.13 -46.95 85.38
C SER A 79 3.69 -45.60 84.89
N ALA A 80 4.84 -45.15 85.42
CA ALA A 80 5.48 -43.91 84.99
C ALA A 80 6.08 -44.00 83.57
N ILE A 81 6.66 -45.15 83.21
CA ILE A 81 7.13 -45.43 81.85
C ILE A 81 5.96 -45.49 80.88
N MET A 82 4.87 -46.18 81.26
CA MET A 82 3.63 -46.26 80.49
C MET A 82 3.04 -44.85 80.26
N GLN A 83 2.98 -44.01 81.29
CA GLN A 83 2.48 -42.63 81.17
C GLN A 83 3.37 -41.75 80.28
N LYS A 84 4.69 -41.88 80.38
CA LYS A 84 5.63 -41.16 79.51
C LYS A 84 5.46 -41.55 78.05
N ASN A 85 5.28 -42.84 77.75
CA ASN A 85 5.04 -43.34 76.39
C ASN A 85 3.68 -42.89 75.84
N ILE A 86 2.63 -42.85 76.67
CA ILE A 86 1.32 -42.31 76.29
C ILE A 86 1.42 -40.82 75.96
N ASN A 87 2.14 -40.04 76.78
CA ASN A 87 2.31 -38.59 76.57
C ASN A 87 3.16 -38.26 75.33
N SER A 88 4.21 -39.04 75.03
CA SER A 88 5.00 -38.83 73.81
C SER A 88 4.22 -39.24 72.55
N LEU A 89 3.43 -40.32 72.62
CA LEU A 89 2.55 -40.74 71.53
C LEU A 89 1.44 -39.73 71.26
N SER A 90 0.79 -39.19 72.31
CA SER A 90 -0.27 -38.19 72.17
C SER A 90 0.26 -36.87 71.58
N LEU A 91 1.45 -36.43 71.99
CA LEU A 91 2.12 -35.26 71.40
C LEU A 91 2.43 -35.46 69.91
N ALA A 92 2.92 -36.65 69.52
CA ALA A 92 3.22 -36.96 68.11
C ALA A 92 1.95 -36.95 67.23
N ILE A 93 0.83 -37.48 67.73
CA ILE A 93 -0.46 -37.46 67.04
C ILE A 93 -0.95 -36.01 66.86
N ILE A 94 -0.86 -35.17 67.88
CA ILE A 94 -1.28 -33.77 67.82
C ILE A 94 -0.45 -33.00 66.79
N ILE A 95 0.87 -33.17 66.78
CA ILE A 95 1.75 -32.51 65.81
C ILE A 95 1.41 -32.95 64.38
N SER A 96 1.25 -34.26 64.15
CA SER A 96 0.86 -34.79 62.84
C SER A 96 -0.48 -34.21 62.37
N PHE A 97 -1.47 -34.15 63.27
CA PHE A 97 -2.78 -33.57 62.97
C PHE A 97 -2.67 -32.08 62.61
N VAL A 98 -1.93 -31.29 63.39
CA VAL A 98 -1.70 -29.87 63.12
C VAL A 98 -0.97 -29.66 61.80
N SER A 99 0.05 -30.45 61.49
CA SER A 99 0.76 -30.40 60.20
C SER A 99 -0.16 -30.69 59.03
N ILE A 100 -1.03 -31.69 59.13
CA ILE A 100 -2.03 -32.01 58.10
C ILE A 100 -3.00 -30.84 57.91
N VAL A 101 -3.50 -30.25 58.99
CA VAL A 101 -4.40 -29.09 58.92
C VAL A 101 -3.72 -27.89 58.24
N ILE A 102 -2.46 -27.61 58.58
CA ILE A 102 -1.69 -26.53 57.93
C ILE A 102 -1.48 -26.81 56.45
N ILE A 103 -1.15 -28.05 56.06
CA ILE A 103 -0.97 -28.44 54.65
C ILE A 103 -2.29 -28.28 53.88
N VAL A 104 -3.41 -28.74 54.45
CA VAL A 104 -4.74 -28.60 53.83
C VAL A 104 -5.14 -27.14 53.68
N LEU A 105 -4.89 -26.30 54.69
CA LEU A 105 -5.16 -24.87 54.62
C LEU A 105 -4.25 -24.16 53.60
N ALA A 106 -2.95 -24.47 53.60
CA ALA A 106 -1.99 -23.90 52.65
C ALA A 106 -2.33 -24.31 51.21
N PHE A 107 -2.69 -25.57 50.98
CA PHE A 107 -3.12 -26.08 49.69
C PHE A 107 -4.46 -25.47 49.25
N GLY A 108 -5.42 -25.34 50.16
CA GLY A 108 -6.70 -24.66 49.91
C GLY A 108 -6.53 -23.19 49.55
N LEU A 109 -5.65 -22.46 50.25
CA LEU A 109 -5.32 -21.06 49.95
C LEU A 109 -4.60 -20.93 48.60
N MET A 110 -3.68 -21.85 48.29
CA MET A 110 -3.01 -21.90 46.98
C MET A 110 -4.02 -22.14 45.85
N LEU A 111 -4.90 -23.15 46.00
CA LEU A 111 -5.96 -23.44 45.03
C LEU A 111 -6.92 -22.26 44.84
N GLN A 112 -7.32 -21.59 45.93
CA GLN A 112 -8.17 -20.39 45.84
C GLN A 112 -7.47 -19.26 45.10
N ARG A 113 -6.18 -19.02 45.33
CA ARG A 113 -5.41 -17.98 44.62
C ARG A 113 -5.32 -18.28 43.13
N THR A 114 -4.99 -19.52 42.75
CA THR A 114 -4.89 -19.93 41.34
C THR A 114 -6.25 -19.88 40.65
N THR A 115 -7.31 -20.38 41.29
CA THR A 115 -8.68 -20.37 40.72
C THR A 115 -9.18 -18.95 40.48
N LYS A 116 -8.93 -18.02 41.42
CA LYS A 116 -9.30 -16.60 41.25
C LYS A 116 -8.57 -15.95 40.07
N ARG A 117 -7.27 -16.22 39.90
CA ARG A 117 -6.47 -15.71 38.78
C ARG A 117 -6.92 -16.30 37.43
N LEU A 118 -7.21 -17.60 37.39
CA LEU A 118 -7.79 -18.24 36.19
C LEU A 118 -9.14 -17.64 35.82
N LEU A 119 -9.98 -17.30 36.80
CA LEU A 119 -11.25 -16.60 36.54
C LEU A 119 -11.04 -15.19 35.97
N GLN A 120 -9.98 -14.49 36.34
CA GLN A 120 -9.63 -13.21 35.73
C GLN A 120 -9.21 -13.39 34.27
N VAL A 121 -8.39 -14.41 33.97
CA VAL A 121 -8.02 -14.77 32.59
C VAL A 121 -9.25 -15.15 31.76
N GLU A 122 -10.19 -15.90 32.33
CA GLU A 122 -11.45 -16.27 31.69
C GLU A 122 -12.33 -15.04 31.36
N LYS A 123 -12.46 -14.09 32.30
CA LYS A 123 -13.14 -12.82 32.04
C LYS A 123 -12.44 -11.98 30.98
N PHE A 124 -11.11 -11.92 31.02
CA PHE A 124 -10.30 -11.20 30.05
C PHE A 124 -10.46 -11.77 28.63
N THR A 125 -10.38 -13.09 28.49
CA THR A 125 -10.59 -13.76 27.21
C THR A 125 -12.03 -13.62 26.69
N LYS A 126 -13.04 -13.49 27.57
CA LYS A 126 -14.40 -13.11 27.17
C LYS A 126 -14.49 -11.70 26.57
N PHE A 127 -13.76 -10.71 27.10
CA PHE A 127 -13.69 -9.38 26.51
C PHE A 127 -13.08 -9.43 25.10
N ILE A 128 -11.96 -10.15 24.94
CA ILE A 128 -11.34 -10.39 23.64
C ILE A 128 -12.33 -11.05 22.66
N GLY A 129 -13.05 -12.09 23.11
CA GLY A 129 -14.03 -12.80 22.28
C GLY A 129 -15.24 -11.96 21.88
N GLN A 130 -15.51 -10.86 22.57
CA GLN A 130 -16.53 -9.87 22.23
C GLN A 130 -15.98 -8.72 21.35
N GLY A 131 -14.70 -8.79 20.95
CA GLY A 131 -14.04 -7.75 20.17
C GLY A 131 -13.56 -6.56 20.99
N ASP A 132 -13.50 -6.67 22.32
CA ASP A 132 -12.98 -5.61 23.18
C ASP A 132 -11.48 -5.82 23.46
N PHE A 133 -10.65 -5.07 22.74
CA PHE A 133 -9.19 -5.10 22.85
C PHE A 133 -8.64 -3.93 23.68
N THR A 134 -9.50 -3.23 24.44
CA THR A 134 -9.09 -2.14 25.35
C THR A 134 -8.78 -2.64 26.76
N ALA A 135 -9.31 -3.81 27.12
CA ALA A 135 -9.09 -4.43 28.42
C ALA A 135 -7.60 -4.81 28.61
N GLN A 136 -7.16 -4.83 29.86
CA GLN A 136 -5.86 -5.38 30.27
C GLN A 136 -6.03 -6.26 31.49
N ILE A 137 -5.19 -7.29 31.62
CA ILE A 137 -5.17 -8.17 32.79
C ILE A 137 -3.88 -7.99 33.57
N ASP A 138 -3.98 -7.54 34.82
CA ASP A 138 -2.83 -7.44 35.74
C ASP A 138 -2.83 -8.59 36.74
N ILE A 139 -2.00 -9.60 36.47
CA ILE A 139 -1.72 -10.71 37.39
C ILE A 139 -0.26 -10.63 37.80
N ASN A 140 -0.01 -10.13 39.01
CA ASN A 140 1.32 -10.15 39.61
C ASN A 140 1.63 -11.55 40.18
N SER A 141 2.20 -12.39 39.32
CA SER A 141 2.63 -13.75 39.64
C SER A 141 3.82 -14.17 38.77
N ASN A 142 4.71 -14.99 39.33
CA ASN A 142 5.85 -15.57 38.61
C ASN A 142 5.61 -17.04 38.21
N ASP A 143 4.35 -17.49 38.24
CA ASP A 143 3.92 -18.81 37.78
C ASP A 143 3.44 -18.78 36.32
N GLU A 144 3.00 -19.94 35.82
CA GLU A 144 2.50 -20.12 34.46
C GLU A 144 1.29 -19.22 34.17
N VAL A 145 0.46 -18.93 35.19
CA VAL A 145 -0.71 -18.05 35.05
C VAL A 145 -0.27 -16.59 34.86
N GLY A 146 0.76 -16.14 35.59
CA GLY A 146 1.37 -14.82 35.39
C GLY A 146 2.03 -14.67 34.01
N SER A 147 2.73 -15.71 33.55
CA SER A 147 3.29 -15.73 32.18
C SER A 147 2.20 -15.70 31.11
N MET A 148 1.13 -16.47 31.27
CA MET A 148 -0.03 -16.47 30.37
C MET A 148 -0.69 -15.09 30.29
N ALA A 149 -0.88 -14.41 31.42
CA ALA A 149 -1.44 -13.06 31.46
C ALA A 149 -0.58 -12.04 30.68
N LYS A 150 0.75 -12.08 30.85
CA LYS A 150 1.69 -11.23 30.11
C LYS A 150 1.63 -11.48 28.60
N ASN A 151 1.65 -12.75 28.19
CA ASN A 151 1.58 -13.11 26.77
C ASN A 151 0.23 -12.69 26.14
N LEU A 152 -0.87 -12.85 26.87
CA LEU A 152 -2.20 -12.41 26.42
C LEU A 152 -2.28 -10.89 26.29
N ASN A 153 -1.73 -10.11 27.23
CA ASN A 153 -1.65 -8.65 27.09
C ASN A 153 -0.84 -8.24 25.87
N ALA A 154 0.31 -8.89 25.62
CA ALA A 154 1.14 -8.61 24.44
C ALA A 154 0.40 -8.92 23.13
N ALA A 155 -0.34 -10.02 23.09
CA ALA A 155 -1.18 -10.39 21.94
C ALA A 155 -2.30 -9.37 21.69
N VAL A 156 -3.01 -8.94 22.75
CA VAL A 156 -4.03 -7.89 22.65
C VAL A 156 -3.43 -6.56 22.20
N GLY A 157 -2.27 -6.17 22.73
CA GLY A 157 -1.56 -4.96 22.29
C GLY A 157 -1.21 -5.03 20.80
N SER A 158 -0.73 -6.16 20.31
CA SER A 158 -0.41 -6.37 18.89
C SER A 158 -1.65 -6.30 18.00
N LEU A 159 -2.75 -6.93 18.41
CA LEU A 159 -4.03 -6.88 17.69
C LEU A 159 -4.62 -5.46 17.66
N ASN A 160 -4.55 -4.74 18.78
CA ASN A 160 -5.00 -3.36 18.90
C ASN A 160 -4.25 -2.45 17.90
N MET A 161 -2.91 -2.58 17.83
CA MET A 161 -2.06 -1.89 16.86
C MET A 161 -2.47 -2.22 15.41
N MET A 162 -2.68 -3.51 15.13
CA MET A 162 -3.08 -3.99 13.81
C MET A 162 -4.44 -3.41 13.40
N PHE A 163 -5.44 -3.41 14.28
CA PHE A 163 -6.75 -2.85 14.00
C PHE A 163 -6.70 -1.34 13.78
N SER A 164 -5.98 -0.60 14.64
CA SER A 164 -5.76 0.84 14.45
C SER A 164 -5.12 1.17 13.10
N LYS A 165 -4.10 0.40 12.70
CA LYS A 165 -3.43 0.58 11.41
C LYS A 165 -4.35 0.29 10.22
N ASN A 166 -5.19 -0.75 10.32
CA ASN A 166 -6.18 -1.05 9.28
C ASN A 166 -7.25 0.04 9.17
N ILE A 167 -7.73 0.59 10.29
CA ILE A 167 -8.65 1.74 10.27
C ILE A 167 -8.00 2.95 9.58
N SER A 168 -6.76 3.29 9.97
CA SER A 168 -6.05 4.41 9.32
C SER A 168 -5.79 4.16 7.83
N THR A 169 -5.58 2.91 7.43
CA THR A 169 -5.40 2.51 6.03
C THR A 169 -6.70 2.66 5.25
N ALA A 170 -7.83 2.27 5.84
CA ALA A 170 -9.15 2.47 5.28
C ALA A 170 -9.46 3.96 5.07
N ASP A 171 -9.23 4.80 6.08
CA ASP A 171 -9.41 6.27 5.97
C ASP A 171 -8.53 6.87 4.86
N GLY A 172 -7.27 6.42 4.77
CA GLY A 172 -6.34 6.84 3.73
C GLY A 172 -6.80 6.42 2.34
N LEU A 173 -7.26 5.18 2.17
CA LEU A 173 -7.77 4.67 0.90
C LEU A 173 -9.06 5.38 0.48
N ALA A 174 -9.98 5.67 1.40
CA ALA A 174 -11.19 6.42 1.14
C ALA A 174 -10.86 7.86 0.68
N SER A 175 -9.94 8.53 1.38
CA SER A 175 -9.49 9.88 1.03
C SER A 175 -8.80 9.91 -0.34
N ALA A 176 -7.91 8.95 -0.62
CA ALA A 176 -7.24 8.82 -1.90
C ALA A 176 -8.23 8.54 -3.04
N SER A 177 -9.22 7.67 -2.81
CA SER A 177 -10.27 7.37 -3.79
C SER A 177 -11.14 8.60 -4.08
N SER A 178 -11.49 9.39 -3.06
CA SER A 178 -12.23 10.65 -3.26
C SER A 178 -11.41 11.68 -4.06
N GLN A 179 -10.11 11.80 -3.78
CA GLN A 179 -9.22 12.70 -4.54
C GLN A 179 -9.07 12.24 -5.99
N GLN A 180 -8.92 10.93 -6.20
CA GLN A 180 -8.84 10.33 -7.54
C GLN A 180 -10.12 10.55 -8.33
N ALA A 181 -11.30 10.40 -7.70
CA ALA A 181 -12.58 10.68 -8.34
C ALA A 181 -12.67 12.13 -8.84
N ALA A 182 -12.27 13.10 -8.01
CA ALA A 182 -12.21 14.51 -8.43
C ALA A 182 -11.21 14.76 -9.58
N SER A 183 -10.08 14.06 -9.60
CA SER A 183 -9.13 14.13 -10.72
C SER A 183 -9.67 13.49 -12.00
N LEU A 184 -10.44 12.40 -11.89
CA LEU A 184 -11.10 11.76 -13.02
C LEU A 184 -12.19 12.66 -13.61
N GLU A 185 -12.96 13.37 -12.80
CA GLU A 185 -13.96 14.35 -13.27
C GLU A 185 -13.33 15.48 -14.10
N ASN A 186 -12.21 16.03 -13.63
CA ASN A 186 -11.43 17.02 -14.39
C ASN A 186 -10.88 16.44 -15.69
N THR A 187 -10.41 15.19 -15.65
CA THR A 187 -9.86 14.50 -16.83
C THR A 187 -10.96 14.23 -17.87
N ALA A 188 -12.14 13.79 -17.43
CA ALA A 188 -13.31 13.60 -18.28
C ALA A 188 -13.73 14.91 -18.95
N SER A 189 -13.79 16.00 -18.18
CA SER A 189 -14.10 17.34 -18.70
C SER A 189 -13.08 17.80 -19.76
N ALA A 190 -11.78 17.58 -19.51
CA ALA A 190 -10.73 17.89 -20.48
C ALA A 190 -10.84 17.03 -21.74
N LEU A 191 -11.21 15.74 -21.62
CA LEU A 191 -11.45 14.86 -22.76
C LEU A 191 -12.66 15.30 -23.59
N GLU A 192 -13.73 15.79 -22.97
CA GLU A 192 -14.87 16.37 -23.69
C GLU A 192 -14.47 17.61 -24.49
N GLU A 193 -13.66 18.50 -23.89
CA GLU A 193 -13.15 19.69 -24.56
C GLU A 193 -12.25 19.31 -25.74
N ILE A 194 -11.33 18.36 -25.55
CA ILE A 194 -10.46 17.84 -26.61
C ILE A 194 -11.31 17.21 -27.72
N ASN A 195 -12.32 16.41 -27.40
CA ASN A 195 -13.23 15.82 -28.39
C ASN A 195 -13.94 16.89 -29.21
N SER A 196 -14.44 17.94 -28.55
CA SER A 196 -15.06 19.08 -29.21
C SER A 196 -14.10 19.79 -30.15
N MET A 197 -12.86 20.03 -29.71
CA MET A 197 -11.80 20.62 -30.53
C MET A 197 -11.44 19.74 -31.74
N THR A 198 -11.33 18.43 -31.57
CA THR A 198 -11.06 17.48 -32.65
C THR A 198 -12.18 17.48 -33.69
N ARG A 199 -13.46 17.50 -33.27
CA ARG A 199 -14.60 17.63 -34.19
C ARG A 199 -14.58 18.96 -34.94
N ARG A 200 -14.24 20.06 -34.25
CA ARG A 200 -14.09 21.37 -34.89
C ARG A 200 -12.95 21.39 -35.91
N ASN A 201 -11.82 20.74 -35.61
CA ASN A 201 -10.72 20.59 -36.56
C ASN A 201 -11.15 19.83 -37.82
N ALA A 202 -11.88 18.71 -37.68
CA ALA A 202 -12.41 17.98 -38.84
C ALA A 202 -13.35 18.84 -39.71
N SER A 203 -14.19 19.67 -39.08
CA SER A 203 -15.03 20.63 -39.79
C SER A 203 -14.19 21.69 -40.53
N ASN A 204 -13.19 22.26 -39.86
CA ASN A 204 -12.29 23.26 -40.44
C ASN A 204 -11.49 22.69 -41.62
N VAL A 205 -11.07 21.43 -41.54
CA VAL A 205 -10.41 20.71 -42.64
C VAL A 205 -11.33 20.59 -43.84
N THR A 206 -12.62 20.26 -43.62
CA THR A 206 -13.61 20.19 -44.70
C THR A 206 -13.79 21.54 -45.39
N GLU A 207 -13.88 22.62 -44.61
CA GLU A 207 -13.98 23.99 -45.14
C GLU A 207 -12.72 24.41 -45.90
N ALA A 208 -11.54 24.17 -45.32
CA ALA A 208 -10.26 24.45 -45.94
C ALA A 208 -10.07 23.70 -47.27
N ASN A 209 -10.52 22.43 -47.34
CA ASN A 209 -10.48 21.64 -48.57
C ASN A 209 -11.38 22.26 -49.66
N ASN A 210 -12.57 22.73 -49.30
CA ASN A 210 -13.47 23.41 -50.24
C ASN A 210 -12.86 24.71 -50.75
N LEU A 211 -12.33 25.54 -49.85
CA LEU A 211 -11.66 26.79 -50.22
C LEU A 211 -10.46 26.54 -51.14
N THR A 212 -9.66 25.51 -50.83
CA THR A 212 -8.49 25.14 -51.64
C THR A 212 -8.90 24.72 -53.06
N LYS A 213 -10.01 23.99 -53.22
CA LYS A 213 -10.58 23.65 -54.54
C LYS A 213 -11.06 24.88 -55.31
N GLU A 214 -11.62 25.88 -54.63
CA GLU A 214 -12.00 27.15 -55.28
C GLU A 214 -10.78 27.93 -55.74
N VAL A 215 -9.72 27.99 -54.92
CA VAL A 215 -8.44 28.61 -55.29
C VAL A 215 -7.82 27.89 -56.49
N GLU A 216 -7.82 26.55 -56.51
CA GLU A 216 -7.32 25.76 -57.63
C GLU A 216 -8.05 26.10 -58.94
N LYS A 217 -9.40 26.19 -58.90
CA LYS A 217 -10.20 26.63 -60.05
C LYS A 217 -9.83 28.04 -60.51
N ALA A 218 -9.63 28.97 -59.58
CA ALA A 218 -9.25 30.35 -59.90
C ALA A 218 -7.87 30.43 -60.56
N VAL A 219 -6.89 29.67 -60.05
CA VAL A 219 -5.53 29.59 -60.61
C VAL A 219 -5.56 28.97 -62.02
N ASN A 220 -6.32 27.89 -62.22
CA ASN A 220 -6.47 27.27 -63.55
C ASN A 220 -7.11 28.23 -64.57
N LYS A 221 -8.11 29.03 -64.14
CA LYS A 221 -8.71 30.07 -64.98
C LYS A 221 -7.73 31.21 -65.30
N ALA A 222 -6.92 31.62 -64.33
CA ALA A 222 -5.88 32.63 -64.54
C ALA A 222 -4.83 32.16 -65.55
N HIS A 223 -4.36 30.90 -65.44
CA HIS A 223 -3.44 30.28 -66.38
C HIS A 223 -3.98 30.30 -67.82
N GLY A 224 -5.22 29.84 -68.03
CA GLY A 224 -5.85 29.88 -69.36
C GLY A 224 -6.05 31.30 -69.90
N SER A 225 -6.22 32.30 -69.02
CA SER A 225 -6.30 33.71 -69.43
C SER A 225 -4.95 34.26 -69.87
N MET A 226 -3.85 33.84 -69.22
CA MET A 226 -2.49 34.18 -69.64
C MET A 226 -2.15 33.56 -71.01
N ASP A 227 -2.53 32.30 -71.23
CA ASP A 227 -2.33 31.64 -72.53
C ASP A 227 -3.05 32.38 -73.67
N ASN A 228 -4.29 32.85 -73.43
CA ASN A 228 -5.02 33.66 -74.39
C ASN A 228 -4.32 35.00 -74.67
N ILE A 229 -3.79 35.67 -73.64
CA ILE A 229 -3.02 36.93 -73.81
C ILE A 229 -1.76 36.67 -74.64
N THR A 230 -1.01 35.60 -74.36
CA THR A 230 0.18 35.22 -75.13
C THR A 230 -0.16 35.01 -76.61
N ASN A 231 -1.27 34.32 -76.90
CA ASN A 231 -1.74 34.13 -78.28
C ASN A 231 -2.09 35.46 -78.95
N SER A 232 -2.85 36.35 -78.29
CA SER A 232 -3.18 37.67 -78.84
C SER A 232 -1.96 38.55 -79.08
N MET A 233 -0.94 38.49 -78.20
CA MET A 233 0.32 39.20 -78.43
C MET A 233 1.06 38.65 -79.66
N GLY A 234 1.01 37.34 -79.90
CA GLY A 234 1.52 36.71 -81.12
C GLY A 234 0.82 37.23 -82.39
N GLU A 235 -0.51 37.28 -82.39
CA GLU A 235 -1.31 37.83 -83.50
C GLU A 235 -1.00 39.31 -83.75
N ILE A 236 -0.80 40.11 -82.69
CA ILE A 236 -0.42 41.53 -82.82
C ILE A 236 0.97 41.68 -83.46
N ILE A 237 1.94 40.83 -83.07
CA ILE A 237 3.28 40.83 -83.68
C ILE A 237 3.19 40.51 -85.18
N GLU A 238 2.46 39.47 -85.54
CA GLU A 238 2.28 39.06 -86.94
C GLU A 238 1.62 40.17 -87.78
N SER A 239 0.51 40.73 -87.30
CA SER A 239 -0.20 41.84 -87.94
C SER A 239 0.67 43.11 -88.08
N SER A 240 1.48 43.41 -87.05
CA SER A 240 2.42 44.53 -87.08
C SER A 240 3.54 44.32 -88.10
N GLN A 241 4.05 43.09 -88.23
CA GLN A 241 5.05 42.74 -89.25
C GLN A 241 4.48 42.85 -90.67
N GLU A 242 3.24 42.44 -90.89
CA GLU A 242 2.56 42.62 -92.18
C GLU A 242 2.37 44.11 -92.50
N THR A 243 1.93 44.90 -91.52
CA THR A 243 1.82 46.35 -91.67
C THR A 243 3.17 46.99 -92.00
N SER A 244 4.26 46.56 -91.35
CA SER A 244 5.62 47.03 -91.67
C SER A 244 6.02 46.75 -93.12
N LYS A 245 5.66 45.58 -93.68
CA LYS A 245 5.89 45.26 -95.10
C LYS A 245 5.12 46.22 -96.02
N ILE A 246 3.85 46.49 -95.71
CA ILE A 246 3.02 47.44 -96.49
C ILE A 246 3.65 48.84 -96.48
N ILE A 247 4.09 49.32 -95.31
CA ILE A 247 4.74 50.63 -95.20
C ILE A 247 6.05 50.69 -96.00
N LYS A 248 6.85 49.61 -96.03
CA LYS A 248 8.03 49.52 -96.89
C LYS A 248 7.67 49.65 -98.37
N THR A 249 6.63 48.97 -98.83
CA THR A 249 6.12 49.11 -100.20
C THR A 249 5.66 50.55 -100.49
N ILE A 250 5.06 51.25 -99.53
CA ILE A 250 4.69 52.66 -99.69
C ILE A 250 5.92 53.56 -99.83
N ASP A 251 6.98 53.34 -99.04
CA ASP A 251 8.25 54.08 -99.19
C ASP A 251 8.89 53.83 -100.57
N GLU A 252 8.85 52.58 -101.06
CA GLU A 252 9.30 52.22 -102.42
C GLU A 252 8.49 52.93 -103.51
N ILE A 253 7.15 52.99 -103.39
CA ILE A 253 6.27 53.71 -104.32
C ILE A 253 6.56 55.22 -104.28
N ALA A 254 6.73 55.79 -103.09
CA ALA A 254 7.08 57.20 -102.93
C ALA A 254 8.43 57.53 -103.58
N PHE A 255 9.43 56.66 -103.42
CA PHE A 255 10.73 56.79 -104.07
C PHE A 255 10.63 56.72 -105.60
N GLN A 256 9.89 55.75 -106.14
CA GLN A 256 9.65 55.64 -107.59
C GLN A 256 8.91 56.87 -108.14
N THR A 257 7.92 57.38 -107.40
CA THR A 257 7.16 58.58 -107.76
C THR A 257 8.06 59.82 -107.79
N ASN A 258 8.96 59.95 -106.80
CA ASN A 258 9.96 61.02 -106.74
C ASN A 258 10.91 60.99 -107.95
N LEU A 259 11.35 59.79 -108.37
CA LEU A 259 12.18 59.62 -109.58
C LEU A 259 11.42 59.95 -110.87
N LEU A 260 10.16 59.53 -110.98
CA LEU A 260 9.29 59.86 -112.13
C LEU A 260 9.05 61.37 -112.23
N ALA A 261 8.77 62.03 -111.09
CA ALA A 261 8.57 63.47 -111.02
C ALA A 261 9.85 64.25 -111.38
N LEU A 262 11.02 63.77 -110.94
CA LEU A 262 12.31 64.34 -111.34
C LEU A 262 12.53 64.23 -112.85
N ASN A 263 12.27 63.06 -113.44
CA ASN A 263 12.38 62.88 -114.89
C ASN A 263 11.42 63.80 -115.65
N ALA A 264 10.18 63.96 -115.16
CA ALA A 264 9.20 64.87 -115.74
C ALA A 264 9.63 66.34 -115.63
N ALA A 265 10.21 66.75 -114.50
CA ALA A 265 10.73 68.11 -114.31
C ALA A 265 11.90 68.39 -115.28
N VAL A 266 12.78 67.42 -115.51
CA VAL A 266 13.88 67.52 -116.48
C VAL A 266 13.36 67.65 -117.91
N GLU A 267 12.36 66.85 -118.31
CA GLU A 267 11.80 66.93 -119.66
C GLU A 267 10.98 68.21 -119.88
N ALA A 268 10.29 68.69 -118.83
CA ALA A 268 9.61 69.98 -118.85
C ALA A 268 10.60 71.15 -119.02
N ALA A 269 11.75 71.12 -118.33
CA ALA A 269 12.81 72.10 -118.52
C ALA A 269 13.40 72.05 -119.94
N ARG A 270 13.49 70.86 -120.53
CA ARG A 270 13.96 70.64 -121.91
C ARG A 270 13.01 71.23 -122.96
N ALA A 271 11.71 71.25 -122.68
CA ALA A 271 10.68 71.84 -123.56
C ALA A 271 10.61 73.38 -123.49
N GLY A 272 11.39 74.05 -122.64
CA GLY A 272 11.45 75.51 -122.55
C GLY A 272 10.13 76.14 -122.09
N GLU A 273 9.70 77.23 -122.75
CA GLU A 273 8.46 77.95 -122.36
C GLU A 273 7.19 77.09 -122.46
N ALA A 274 7.14 76.14 -123.40
CA ALA A 274 5.98 75.24 -123.55
C ALA A 274 5.84 74.24 -122.38
N GLY A 275 6.92 73.99 -121.64
CA GLY A 275 6.96 73.06 -120.51
C GLY A 275 6.74 73.71 -119.14
N ALA A 276 6.66 75.03 -119.05
CA ALA A 276 6.67 75.75 -117.76
C ALA A 276 5.54 75.32 -116.80
N GLY A 277 4.32 75.10 -117.32
CA GLY A 277 3.19 74.60 -116.51
C GLY A 277 3.39 73.16 -116.02
N PHE A 278 3.99 72.30 -116.85
CA PHE A 278 4.32 70.92 -116.48
C PHE A 278 5.44 70.85 -115.45
N ALA A 279 6.42 71.75 -115.50
CA ALA A 279 7.51 71.81 -114.53
C ALA A 279 7.00 72.09 -113.10
N VAL A 280 6.01 72.99 -112.95
CA VAL A 280 5.40 73.28 -111.65
C VAL A 280 4.68 72.07 -111.08
N VAL A 281 3.89 71.37 -111.90
CA VAL A 281 3.20 70.14 -111.48
C VAL A 281 4.20 69.05 -111.11
N ALA A 282 5.28 68.87 -111.88
CA ALA A 282 6.32 67.90 -111.59
C ALA A 282 7.02 68.17 -110.25
N GLU A 283 7.33 69.43 -109.93
CA GLU A 283 7.93 69.78 -108.64
C GLU A 283 6.95 69.56 -107.47
N GLU A 284 5.66 69.84 -107.65
CA GLU A 284 4.64 69.59 -106.62
C GLU A 284 4.46 68.08 -106.36
N VAL A 285 4.44 67.26 -107.43
CA VAL A 285 4.41 65.78 -107.31
C VAL A 285 5.67 65.27 -106.62
N ARG A 286 6.84 65.86 -106.93
CA ARG A 286 8.11 65.52 -106.27
C ARG A 286 8.06 65.81 -104.77
N ASN A 287 7.55 66.98 -104.39
CA ASN A 287 7.41 67.37 -102.99
C ASN A 287 6.42 66.45 -102.24
N LEU A 288 5.28 66.12 -102.86
CA LEU A 288 4.32 65.17 -102.31
C LEU A 288 4.92 63.76 -102.12
N ALA A 289 5.73 63.31 -103.07
CA ALA A 289 6.45 62.04 -102.98
C ALA A 289 7.46 62.03 -101.82
N MET A 290 8.25 63.08 -101.65
CA MET A 290 9.17 63.22 -100.51
C MET A 290 8.44 63.22 -99.17
N ARG A 291 7.33 63.96 -99.05
CA ARG A 291 6.48 63.96 -97.86
C ARG A 291 5.88 62.59 -97.55
N SER A 292 5.50 61.84 -98.60
CA SER A 292 4.97 60.48 -98.45
C SER A 292 6.04 59.51 -97.96
N ALA A 293 7.27 59.60 -98.48
CA ALA A 293 8.41 58.80 -98.01
C ALA A 293 8.76 59.11 -96.54
N GLU A 294 8.76 60.39 -96.15
CA GLU A 294 8.96 60.80 -94.75
C GLU A 294 7.87 60.23 -93.82
N ALA A 295 6.61 60.33 -94.22
CA ALA A 295 5.49 59.77 -93.46
C ALA A 295 5.56 58.24 -93.35
N ALA A 296 5.94 57.55 -94.43
CA ALA A 296 6.15 56.10 -94.43
C ALA A 296 7.25 55.71 -93.44
N ARG A 297 8.41 56.38 -93.45
CA ARG A 297 9.51 56.11 -92.51
C ARG A 297 9.11 56.35 -91.06
N ASN A 298 8.43 57.47 -90.78
CA ASN A 298 7.92 57.75 -89.43
C ASN A 298 6.94 56.66 -88.95
N THR A 299 6.06 56.19 -89.84
CA THR A 299 5.13 55.09 -89.53
C THR A 299 5.88 53.77 -89.28
N SER A 300 6.92 53.48 -90.05
CA SER A 300 7.77 52.29 -89.85
C SER A 300 8.41 52.30 -88.46
N THR A 301 8.95 53.43 -88.01
CA THR A 301 9.53 53.58 -86.67
C THR A 301 8.50 53.32 -85.56
N ILE A 302 7.26 53.80 -85.72
CA ILE A 302 6.17 53.56 -84.76
C ILE A 302 5.81 52.08 -84.70
N ILE A 303 5.76 51.40 -85.86
CA ILE A 303 5.47 49.96 -85.93
C ILE A 303 6.59 49.15 -85.26
N GLU A 304 7.86 49.47 -85.53
CA GLU A 304 9.00 48.82 -84.87
C GLU A 304 8.95 49.00 -83.35
N GLY A 305 8.64 50.22 -82.88
CA GLY A 305 8.43 50.48 -81.45
C GLY A 305 7.28 49.68 -80.86
N THR A 306 6.18 49.51 -81.60
CA THR A 306 5.02 48.71 -81.18
C THR A 306 5.39 47.23 -81.05
N ILE A 307 6.11 46.68 -82.03
CA ILE A 307 6.60 45.29 -81.99
C ILE A 307 7.49 45.09 -80.76
N SER A 308 8.42 46.01 -80.49
CA SER A 308 9.29 45.96 -79.30
C SER A 308 8.47 45.94 -78.00
N LYS A 309 7.47 46.81 -77.88
CA LYS A 309 6.62 46.90 -76.67
C LYS A 309 5.74 45.68 -76.46
N VAL A 310 5.22 45.10 -77.54
CA VAL A 310 4.45 43.86 -77.49
C VAL A 310 5.35 42.68 -77.10
N HIS A 311 6.60 42.65 -77.57
CA HIS A 311 7.57 41.64 -77.18
C HIS A 311 7.92 41.71 -75.69
N GLU A 312 8.21 42.90 -75.17
CA GLU A 312 8.38 43.14 -73.72
C GLU A 312 7.15 42.67 -72.92
N GLY A 313 5.94 42.95 -73.42
CA GLY A 313 4.69 42.49 -72.81
C GLY A 313 4.54 40.97 -72.79
N ALA A 314 4.93 40.29 -73.86
CA ALA A 314 4.90 38.84 -73.95
C ALA A 314 5.88 38.18 -72.95
N GLU A 315 7.07 38.76 -72.73
CA GLU A 315 8.00 38.27 -71.71
C GLU A 315 7.42 38.40 -70.29
N LEU A 316 6.77 39.52 -69.98
CA LEU A 316 6.11 39.71 -68.68
C LEU A 316 4.98 38.71 -68.44
N VAL A 317 4.17 38.43 -69.47
CA VAL A 317 3.09 37.43 -69.39
C VAL A 317 3.67 36.03 -69.20
N ASN A 318 4.75 35.69 -69.89
CA ASN A 318 5.43 34.40 -69.70
C ASN A 318 5.97 34.24 -68.27
N SER A 319 6.57 35.28 -67.70
CA SER A 319 7.01 35.27 -66.29
C SER A 319 5.83 35.06 -65.34
N ALA A 320 4.72 35.79 -65.53
CA ALA A 320 3.52 35.62 -64.73
C ALA A 320 2.94 34.19 -64.84
N ASN A 321 3.06 33.58 -66.03
CA ASN A 321 2.59 32.21 -66.26
C ASN A 321 3.42 31.18 -65.48
N GLU A 322 4.75 31.38 -65.37
CA GLU A 322 5.61 30.58 -64.50
C GLU A 322 5.27 30.77 -63.00
N ASP A 323 5.00 32.00 -62.57
CA ASP A 323 4.57 32.27 -61.18
C ASP A 323 3.26 31.54 -60.84
N PHE A 324 2.29 31.53 -61.76
CA PHE A 324 1.05 30.78 -61.57
C PHE A 324 1.26 29.26 -61.50
N LYS A 325 2.25 28.70 -62.21
CA LYS A 325 2.63 27.27 -62.06
C LYS A 325 3.16 26.98 -60.66
N ILE A 326 3.98 27.87 -60.10
CA ILE A 326 4.48 27.75 -58.73
C ILE A 326 3.31 27.80 -57.73
N VAL A 327 2.39 28.76 -57.89
CA VAL A 327 1.19 28.87 -57.05
C VAL A 327 0.36 27.58 -57.09
N ARG A 328 0.10 27.02 -58.28
CA ARG A 328 -0.62 25.76 -58.43
C ARG A 328 0.05 24.60 -57.69
N ASN A 329 1.38 24.50 -57.78
CA ASN A 329 2.13 23.47 -57.06
C ASN A 329 2.02 23.65 -55.53
N ASN A 330 2.03 24.89 -55.04
CA ASN A 330 1.82 25.18 -53.61
C ASN A 330 0.41 24.84 -53.15
N VAL A 331 -0.62 25.15 -53.94
CA VAL A 331 -2.02 24.76 -53.67
C VAL A 331 -2.15 23.23 -53.56
N THR A 332 -1.44 22.48 -54.42
CA THR A 332 -1.40 21.01 -54.35
C THR A 332 -0.77 20.53 -53.04
N LYS A 333 0.33 21.14 -52.59
CA LYS A 333 0.97 20.81 -51.31
C LYS A 333 0.06 21.12 -50.11
N VAL A 334 -0.62 22.28 -50.13
CA VAL A 334 -1.58 22.66 -49.08
C VAL A 334 -2.72 21.64 -49.01
N THR A 335 -3.22 21.18 -50.16
CA THR A 335 -4.24 20.10 -50.21
C THR A 335 -3.71 18.82 -49.55
N GLY A 336 -2.45 18.47 -49.79
CA GLY A 336 -1.77 17.35 -49.12
C GLY A 336 -1.78 17.49 -47.59
N PHE A 337 -1.36 18.64 -47.06
CA PHE A 337 -1.37 18.90 -45.61
C PHE A 337 -2.79 18.85 -45.03
N ILE A 338 -3.80 19.38 -45.73
CA ILE A 338 -5.19 19.30 -45.28
C ILE A 338 -5.64 17.84 -45.15
N ASN A 339 -5.26 16.97 -46.09
CA ASN A 339 -5.58 15.54 -46.01
C ASN A 339 -4.86 14.84 -44.84
N GLU A 340 -3.60 15.20 -44.57
CA GLU A 340 -2.87 14.69 -43.40
C GLU A 340 -3.52 15.12 -42.09
N ILE A 341 -4.00 16.37 -42.00
CA ILE A 341 -4.73 16.86 -40.82
C ILE A 341 -6.08 16.16 -40.67
N ASP A 342 -6.80 15.86 -41.76
CA ASP A 342 -8.05 15.06 -41.71
C ASP A 342 -7.77 13.69 -41.11
N HIS A 343 -6.75 13.00 -41.60
CA HIS A 343 -6.35 11.68 -41.12
C HIS A 343 -5.98 11.73 -39.64
N ALA A 344 -5.10 12.66 -39.24
CA ALA A 344 -4.69 12.84 -37.86
C ALA A 344 -5.88 13.17 -36.94
N SER A 345 -6.83 13.99 -37.41
CA SER A 345 -8.03 14.34 -36.63
C SER A 345 -8.96 13.15 -36.42
N ARG A 346 -9.09 12.25 -37.42
CA ARG A 346 -9.84 11.00 -37.27
C ARG A 346 -9.17 10.03 -36.30
N GLU A 347 -7.85 9.90 -36.37
CA GLU A 347 -7.08 9.07 -35.45
C GLU A 347 -7.16 9.59 -34.01
N GLN A 348 -7.08 10.91 -33.83
CA GLN A 348 -7.34 11.55 -32.53
C GLN A 348 -8.74 11.23 -32.01
N ALA A 349 -9.78 11.29 -32.86
CA ALA A 349 -11.14 10.96 -32.42
C ALA A 349 -11.26 9.51 -31.91
N ILE A 350 -10.60 8.56 -32.57
CA ILE A 350 -10.55 7.16 -32.13
C ILE A 350 -9.79 7.05 -30.79
N GLY A 351 -8.61 7.67 -30.68
CA GLY A 351 -7.83 7.66 -29.44
C GLY A 351 -8.56 8.29 -28.25
N ILE A 352 -9.35 9.34 -28.49
CA ILE A 352 -10.19 9.97 -27.45
C ILE A 352 -11.29 9.01 -26.99
N GLU A 353 -11.89 8.21 -27.89
CA GLU A 353 -12.88 7.21 -27.50
C GLU A 353 -12.28 6.12 -26.60
N GLU A 354 -11.05 5.68 -26.90
CA GLU A 354 -10.32 4.72 -26.06
C GLU A 354 -9.96 5.32 -24.69
N LEU A 355 -9.49 6.57 -24.65
CA LEU A 355 -9.24 7.28 -23.39
C LEU A 355 -10.51 7.42 -22.55
N ASN A 356 -11.65 7.71 -23.18
CA ASN A 356 -12.93 7.79 -22.48
C ASN A 356 -13.31 6.45 -21.82
N LYS A 357 -13.14 5.32 -22.55
CA LYS A 357 -13.34 3.98 -21.98
C LYS A 357 -12.41 3.71 -20.79
N ALA A 358 -11.14 4.09 -20.91
CA ALA A 358 -10.17 3.93 -19.82
C ALA A 358 -10.53 4.77 -18.58
N VAL A 359 -11.04 5.99 -18.76
CA VAL A 359 -11.52 6.85 -17.65
C VAL A 359 -12.71 6.21 -16.94
N LEU A 360 -13.67 5.64 -17.68
CA LEU A 360 -14.82 4.94 -17.10
C LEU A 360 -14.38 3.69 -16.30
N GLU A 361 -13.39 2.95 -16.80
CA GLU A 361 -12.82 1.81 -16.08
C GLU A 361 -12.10 2.26 -14.79
N MET A 362 -11.32 3.34 -14.86
CA MET A 362 -10.68 3.94 -13.67
C MET A 362 -11.71 4.44 -12.66
N GLU A 363 -12.83 5.01 -13.11
CA GLU A 363 -13.93 5.43 -12.24
C GLU A 363 -14.52 4.22 -11.51
N SER A 364 -14.78 3.12 -12.22
CA SER A 364 -15.27 1.89 -11.61
C SER A 364 -14.31 1.33 -10.55
N VAL A 365 -13.00 1.31 -10.83
CA VAL A 365 -11.98 0.87 -9.86
C VAL A 365 -11.91 1.83 -8.68
N THR A 366 -12.01 3.13 -8.91
CA THR A 366 -12.00 4.15 -7.85
C THR A 366 -13.20 3.99 -6.91
N GLN A 367 -14.40 3.75 -7.47
CA GLN A 367 -15.59 3.44 -6.68
C GLN A 367 -15.43 2.13 -5.90
N GLN A 368 -14.85 1.09 -6.52
CA GLN A 368 -14.58 -0.17 -5.83
C GLN A 368 -13.58 0.00 -4.69
N ASN A 369 -12.54 0.82 -4.85
CA ASN A 369 -11.59 1.14 -3.78
C ASN A 369 -12.27 1.89 -2.64
N ALA A 370 -13.12 2.86 -2.93
CA ALA A 370 -13.90 3.57 -1.92
C ALA A 370 -14.85 2.62 -1.16
N ALA A 371 -15.54 1.72 -1.86
CA ALA A 371 -16.38 0.70 -1.24
C ALA A 371 -15.57 -0.28 -0.38
N SER A 372 -14.40 -0.73 -0.86
CA SER A 372 -13.51 -1.62 -0.12
C SER A 372 -12.95 -0.95 1.14
N ALA A 373 -12.68 0.37 1.07
CA ALA A 373 -12.28 1.16 2.22
C ALA A 373 -13.41 1.24 3.26
N ASP A 374 -14.64 1.48 2.82
CA ASP A 374 -15.81 1.53 3.70
C ASP A 374 -16.09 0.16 4.35
N ASP A 375 -16.04 -0.92 3.58
CA ASP A 375 -16.18 -2.30 4.08
C ASP A 375 -15.08 -2.65 5.10
N LEU A 376 -13.84 -2.23 4.85
CA LEU A 376 -12.74 -2.41 5.79
C LEU A 376 -12.95 -1.59 7.07
N ALA A 377 -13.31 -0.31 6.95
CA ALA A 377 -13.60 0.55 8.11
C ALA A 377 -14.76 -0.01 8.94
N SER A 378 -15.84 -0.44 8.29
CA SER A 378 -17.01 -1.07 8.90
C SER A 378 -16.62 -2.36 9.62
N SER A 379 -15.84 -3.23 8.99
CA SER A 379 -15.34 -4.47 9.59
C SER A 379 -14.46 -4.20 10.82
N MET A 380 -13.61 -3.18 10.75
CA MET A 380 -12.75 -2.80 11.88
C MET A 380 -13.52 -2.09 13.00
N SER A 381 -14.61 -1.38 12.70
CA SER A 381 -15.45 -0.68 13.67
C SER A 381 -16.14 -1.62 14.66
N MET A 382 -16.26 -2.91 14.31
CA MET A 382 -16.77 -3.95 15.21
C MET A 382 -15.82 -4.22 16.39
N PHE A 383 -14.55 -3.82 16.30
CA PHE A 383 -13.57 -4.01 17.35
C PHE A 383 -13.38 -2.73 18.16
N LYS A 384 -13.38 -2.83 19.50
CA LYS A 384 -13.01 -1.71 20.37
C LYS A 384 -11.50 -1.68 20.52
N VAL A 385 -10.91 -0.61 20.02
CA VAL A 385 -9.47 -0.38 19.98
C VAL A 385 -9.12 0.80 20.91
N SER A 386 -7.91 0.84 21.45
CA SER A 386 -7.52 1.87 22.42
C SER A 386 -7.23 3.20 21.72
N GLU A 387 -7.72 4.31 22.26
CA GLU A 387 -7.48 5.65 21.69
C GLU A 387 -5.98 6.02 21.66
N GLU A 388 -5.21 5.66 22.68
CA GLU A 388 -3.75 5.93 22.73
C GLU A 388 -3.00 5.19 21.61
N MET A 389 -3.40 3.95 21.32
CA MET A 389 -2.79 3.14 20.26
C MET A 389 -3.27 3.56 18.87
N SER A 390 -4.52 4.03 18.76
CA SER A 390 -5.03 4.68 17.55
C SER A 390 -4.23 5.93 17.19
N ALA A 391 -3.84 6.72 18.19
CA ALA A 391 -2.98 7.89 17.99
C ALA A 391 -1.55 7.50 17.56
N LEU A 392 -0.98 6.44 18.14
CA LEU A 392 0.34 5.91 17.74
C LEU A 392 0.34 5.38 16.29
N ALA A 393 -0.69 4.62 15.90
CA ALA A 393 -0.81 4.09 14.54
C ALA A 393 -0.98 5.17 13.46
N LYS A 394 -1.64 6.30 13.79
CA LYS A 394 -1.77 7.45 12.88
C LYS A 394 -0.44 8.19 12.66
N ASN A 395 0.45 8.17 13.64
CA ASN A 395 1.78 8.79 13.55
C ASN A 395 2.84 7.86 12.94
N ASP A 396 2.61 6.55 12.95
CA ASP A 396 3.50 5.57 12.35
C ASP A 396 3.34 5.57 10.82
N LYS A 397 4.00 6.52 10.16
CA LYS A 397 4.15 6.59 8.70
C LYS A 397 5.08 5.48 8.19
N GLY A 398 4.68 4.22 8.37
CA GLY A 398 5.13 3.13 7.53
C GLY A 398 6.60 2.71 7.62
N ASP A 399 7.25 2.79 8.78
CA ASP A 399 8.46 1.99 8.98
C ASP A 399 8.05 0.53 9.22
N ILE A 400 8.02 -0.23 8.13
CA ILE A 400 7.99 -1.68 8.17
C ILE A 400 9.29 -2.10 8.86
N PRO A 401 9.27 -2.72 10.06
CA PRO A 401 10.49 -3.30 10.59
C PRO A 401 10.88 -4.42 9.63
N GLU A 402 12.04 -4.31 8.99
CA GLU A 402 12.67 -5.45 8.33
C GLU A 402 12.69 -6.61 9.32
N LEU A 403 11.95 -7.67 8.99
CA LEU A 403 12.05 -8.94 9.69
C LEU A 403 13.51 -9.39 9.59
N PRO A 404 14.19 -9.70 10.72
CA PRO A 404 15.52 -10.27 10.64
C PRO A 404 15.41 -11.59 9.87
N ALA A 405 16.22 -11.71 8.81
CA ALA A 405 16.32 -12.90 8.01
C ALA A 405 16.70 -14.11 8.90
N ILE A 406 15.87 -15.16 8.78
CA ILE A 406 15.97 -16.57 9.23
C ILE A 406 17.05 -16.90 10.26
#